data_AF-A0AA40I2X2-F1
#
_entry.id   AF-A0AA40I2X2-F1
#
_cell.length_a   1.000
_cell.length_b   1.000
_cell.length_c   1.000
_cell.angle_alpha   90.00
_cell.angle_beta   90.00
_cell.angle_gamma   90.00
#
_symmetry.space_group_name_H-M   'P 1'
#
loop_
_entity.id
_entity.type
_entity.pdbx_description
1 polymer ?
#
loop_
_entity_poly.entity_id
_entity_poly.type
_entity_poly.pdbx_seq_one_letter_code
_entity_poly.pdbx_strand_id
1 'polypeptide(L)'
;MQIRGSNLRVHFKNTHETAQAIKGNAYSKSHQVSEGCPFIEATRGPVHEFIGCVPFHRYNGGVGRCAQVQQWGWMLNFCCTCLKNAMSNADLKGLDVDSLVIEHLQVNKAPKMRHRTYRAHGQINPHTSSCCTLTSH
;
A
#
# COMPACT_ATOMS: atom_id res chain seq x y z
N MET A 1 -15.15 -9.86 -1.76
CA MET A 1 -14.34 -10.88 -1.07
C MET A 1 -13.63 -10.22 0.10
N GLN A 2 -13.65 -10.84 1.28
CA GLN A 2 -13.13 -10.17 2.46
C GLN A 2 -11.65 -10.45 2.70
N ILE A 3 -10.89 -9.39 2.96
CA ILE A 3 -9.45 -9.46 3.26
C ILE A 3 -9.18 -8.50 4.40
N ARG A 4 -8.44 -8.98 5.39
CA ARG A 4 -8.10 -8.18 6.56
C ARG A 4 -6.62 -8.35 6.92
N GLY A 5 -5.91 -7.23 6.96
CA GLY A 5 -4.58 -7.14 7.54
C GLY A 5 -4.63 -6.28 8.80
N SER A 6 -4.37 -6.85 9.97
CA SER A 6 -4.36 -6.13 11.25
C SER A 6 -2.93 -5.83 11.73
N ASN A 7 -2.74 -4.68 12.39
CA ASN A 7 -1.48 -4.26 13.02
C ASN A 7 -0.27 -4.28 12.07
N LEU A 8 -0.47 -3.75 10.87
CA LEU A 8 0.53 -3.72 9.82
C LEU A 8 1.61 -2.67 10.15
N ARG A 9 2.87 -3.09 10.10
CA ARG A 9 4.04 -2.25 10.33
C ARG A 9 4.41 -1.42 9.10
N VAL A 10 3.44 -0.67 8.60
CA VAL A 10 3.59 0.23 7.46
C VAL A 10 2.96 1.59 7.82
N HIS A 11 3.47 2.66 7.20
CA HIS A 11 3.04 4.01 7.55
C HIS A 11 1.63 4.29 7.02
N PHE A 12 0.70 4.57 7.94
CA PHE A 12 -0.72 4.80 7.66
C PHE A 12 -0.99 5.80 6.52
N LYS A 13 -0.27 6.91 6.45
CA LYS A 13 -0.54 7.92 5.40
C LYS A 13 -0.22 7.38 4.01
N ASN A 14 0.90 6.65 3.89
CA ASN A 14 1.35 6.14 2.60
C ASN A 14 0.40 5.02 2.13
N THR A 15 0.03 4.12 3.04
CA THR A 15 -0.95 3.06 2.72
C THR A 15 -2.33 3.61 2.39
N HIS A 16 -2.76 4.69 3.04
CA HIS A 16 -4.03 5.34 2.71
C HIS A 16 -4.03 5.90 1.29
N GLU A 17 -2.99 6.66 0.89
CA GLU A 17 -2.93 7.21 -0.48
C GLU A 17 -2.82 6.11 -1.52
N THR A 18 -2.04 5.06 -1.27
CA THR A 18 -1.98 3.90 -2.17
C THR A 18 -3.33 3.20 -2.27
N ALA A 19 -4.03 2.97 -1.16
CA ALA A 19 -5.34 2.32 -1.17
C ALA A 19 -6.39 3.15 -1.93
N GLN A 20 -6.37 4.48 -1.78
CA GLN A 20 -7.28 5.36 -2.53
C GLN A 20 -7.00 5.34 -4.04
N ALA A 21 -5.73 5.23 -4.44
CA ALA A 21 -5.36 5.15 -5.85
C ALA A 21 -5.79 3.83 -6.52
N ILE A 22 -5.91 2.74 -5.73
CA ILE A 22 -6.34 1.42 -6.20
C ILE A 22 -7.87 1.30 -6.25
N LYS A 23 -8.55 1.95 -5.31
CA LYS A 23 -9.98 1.81 -5.11
C LYS A 23 -10.74 2.18 -6.38
N GLY A 24 -11.67 1.33 -6.81
CA GLY A 24 -12.50 1.53 -8.01
C GLY A 24 -11.85 1.06 -9.32
N ASN A 25 -10.61 0.59 -9.30
CA ASN A 25 -9.98 0.00 -10.48
C ASN A 25 -10.38 -1.47 -10.65
N ALA A 26 -10.36 -1.92 -11.91
CA ALA A 26 -10.41 -3.34 -12.24
C ALA A 26 -9.22 -4.08 -11.64
N TYR A 27 -9.44 -5.31 -11.22
CA TYR A 27 -8.44 -6.14 -10.57
C TYR A 27 -7.27 -6.43 -11.51
N SER A 28 -7.53 -6.73 -12.79
CA SER A 28 -6.51 -6.94 -13.83
C SER A 28 -5.52 -5.77 -13.97
N LYS A 29 -6.00 -4.52 -14.00
CA LYS A 29 -5.16 -3.31 -14.01
C LYS A 29 -4.34 -3.18 -12.72
N SER A 30 -4.95 -3.48 -11.58
CA SER A 30 -4.27 -3.44 -10.28
C SER A 30 -3.21 -4.54 -10.15
N HIS A 31 -3.47 -5.71 -10.73
CA HIS A 31 -2.56 -6.85 -10.77
C HIS A 31 -1.36 -6.60 -11.68
N GLN A 32 -1.56 -6.01 -12.86
CA GLN A 32 -0.46 -5.62 -13.75
C GLN A 32 0.50 -4.62 -13.08
N VAL A 33 -0.02 -3.68 -12.30
CA VAL A 33 0.81 -2.76 -11.50
C VAL A 33 1.53 -3.49 -10.35
N SER A 34 0.96 -4.59 -9.83
CA SER A 34 1.57 -5.42 -8.79
C SER A 34 2.66 -6.37 -9.31
N GLU A 35 2.54 -6.86 -10.55
CA GLU A 35 3.54 -7.70 -11.23
C GLU A 35 4.68 -6.84 -11.82
N GLY A 36 4.39 -5.60 -12.21
CA GLY A 36 5.39 -4.56 -12.47
C GLY A 36 6.00 -3.96 -11.19
N CYS A 37 5.81 -4.58 -10.02
CA CYS A 37 6.37 -4.14 -8.75
C CYS A 37 7.69 -4.90 -8.50
N PRO A 38 8.86 -4.31 -8.83
CA PRO A 38 10.16 -4.98 -8.82
C PRO A 38 10.64 -5.52 -7.46
N PHE A 39 9.90 -5.32 -6.38
CA PHE A 39 10.37 -5.65 -5.04
C PHE A 39 10.13 -7.10 -4.62
N ILE A 40 9.28 -7.86 -5.33
CA ILE A 40 9.09 -9.29 -5.03
C ILE A 40 10.28 -10.13 -5.57
N GLU A 41 11.00 -9.63 -6.58
CA GLU A 41 12.22 -10.25 -7.14
C GLU A 41 13.51 -9.49 -6.77
N ALA A 42 13.52 -8.76 -5.66
CA ALA A 42 14.70 -8.00 -5.18
C ALA A 42 15.83 -8.89 -4.60
N THR A 43 16.03 -10.10 -5.15
CA THR A 43 17.19 -10.97 -4.89
C THR A 43 18.07 -11.17 -6.13
N ARG A 44 17.70 -10.64 -7.32
CA ARG A 44 18.52 -10.73 -8.53
C ARG A 44 18.43 -9.48 -9.42
N GLY A 45 19.53 -8.73 -9.50
CA GLY A 45 19.92 -7.98 -10.70
C GLY A 45 19.40 -6.55 -10.86
N PRO A 46 20.04 -5.75 -11.75
CA PRO A 46 20.20 -4.31 -11.59
C PRO A 46 19.13 -3.50 -12.34
N VAL A 47 18.80 -2.33 -11.78
CA VAL A 47 17.99 -1.25 -12.37
C VAL A 47 16.50 -1.59 -12.51
N HIS A 48 15.79 -1.42 -11.40
CA HIS A 48 14.34 -1.39 -11.35
C HIS A 48 13.81 -0.12 -12.04
N GLU A 49 13.19 -0.24 -13.21
CA GLU A 49 12.55 0.88 -13.89
C GLU A 49 11.34 1.36 -13.07
N PHE A 50 11.34 2.63 -12.63
CA PHE A 50 10.26 3.26 -11.90
C PHE A 50 9.05 3.54 -12.81
N ILE A 51 8.21 2.52 -13.04
CA ILE A 51 7.06 2.53 -13.97
C ILE A 51 5.93 3.54 -13.60
N GLY A 52 5.93 4.18 -12.42
CA GLY A 52 4.98 5.26 -12.09
C GLY A 52 5.08 5.74 -10.63
N CYS A 53 4.15 6.58 -10.16
CA CYS A 53 4.10 6.95 -8.73
C CYS A 53 2.67 6.98 -8.14
N VAL A 54 2.57 6.97 -6.81
CA VAL A 54 1.30 7.16 -6.09
C VAL A 54 1.07 8.65 -5.87
N PRO A 55 -0.01 9.24 -6.41
CA PRO A 55 -0.34 10.62 -6.14
C PRO A 55 -0.87 10.78 -4.69
N PHE A 56 -0.21 11.65 -3.91
CA PHE A 56 -0.66 12.02 -2.58
C PHE A 56 -1.68 13.16 -2.67
N HIS A 57 -2.94 12.89 -2.32
CA HIS A 57 -4.02 13.87 -2.36
C HIS A 57 -4.34 14.43 -0.97
N ARG A 58 -4.61 13.56 0.02
CA ARG A 58 -5.02 13.99 1.37
C ARG A 58 -3.83 14.33 2.25
N TYR A 59 -2.75 13.55 2.17
CA TYR A 59 -1.55 13.73 2.99
C TYR A 59 -0.36 14.32 2.19
N ASN A 60 -0.54 15.48 1.57
CA ASN A 60 0.44 16.09 0.65
C ASN A 60 1.39 17.13 1.29
N GLY A 61 1.42 17.29 2.61
CA GLY A 61 2.29 18.26 3.30
C GLY A 61 3.76 17.86 3.26
N GLY A 62 4.55 18.50 2.38
CA GLY A 62 5.99 18.28 2.25
C GLY A 62 6.41 17.19 1.26
N VAL A 63 5.49 16.71 0.41
CA VAL A 63 5.80 15.74 -0.66
C VAL A 63 6.37 16.48 -1.87
N GLY A 64 7.46 15.96 -2.46
CA GLY A 64 8.06 16.52 -3.65
C GLY A 64 7.18 16.37 -4.89
N ARG A 65 7.35 17.26 -5.88
CA ARG A 65 6.66 17.18 -7.18
C ARG A 65 7.45 16.29 -8.13
N CYS A 66 6.78 15.40 -8.84
CA CYS A 66 7.37 14.52 -9.86
C CYS A 66 6.48 14.49 -11.10
N ALA A 67 7.08 14.47 -12.30
CA ALA A 67 6.36 14.37 -13.58
C ALA A 67 5.56 13.06 -13.70
N GLN A 68 6.00 12.00 -13.01
CA GLN A 68 5.35 10.69 -13.00
C GLN A 68 3.98 10.68 -12.32
N VAL A 69 3.53 11.76 -11.66
CA VAL A 69 2.20 11.83 -11.02
C VAL A 69 1.06 11.60 -12.03
N GLN A 70 1.30 11.90 -13.31
CA GLN A 70 0.34 11.62 -14.38
C GLN A 70 0.22 10.13 -14.71
N GLN A 71 1.25 9.32 -14.42
CA GLN A 71 1.28 7.90 -14.69
C GLN A 71 1.25 7.12 -13.37
N TRP A 72 0.12 6.46 -13.13
CA TRP A 72 -0.05 5.66 -11.93
C TRP A 72 0.89 4.45 -11.95
N GLY A 73 1.70 4.33 -10.92
CA GLY A 73 2.49 3.12 -10.72
C GLY A 73 3.02 3.08 -9.30
N TRP A 74 3.29 1.86 -8.85
CA TRP A 74 3.88 1.51 -7.56
C TRP A 74 2.87 1.45 -6.44
N MET A 75 2.70 0.23 -5.93
CA MET A 75 1.88 -0.08 -4.79
C MET A 75 2.85 -0.42 -3.66
N LEU A 76 2.58 0.03 -2.44
CA LEU A 76 3.29 -0.50 -1.29
C LEU A 76 3.17 -2.02 -1.27
N ASN A 77 4.29 -2.74 -1.07
CA ASN A 77 4.40 -4.21 -1.05
C ASN A 77 3.22 -4.90 -0.33
N PHE A 78 2.73 -4.29 0.75
CA PHE A 78 1.63 -4.83 1.53
C PHE A 78 0.26 -4.81 0.81
N CYS A 79 -0.02 -3.79 0.00
CA CYS A 79 -1.22 -3.77 -0.83
C CYS A 79 -1.17 -4.87 -1.90
N CYS A 80 0.01 -5.14 -2.47
CA CYS A 80 0.21 -6.26 -3.40
C CYS A 80 -0.11 -7.60 -2.74
N THR A 81 0.43 -7.86 -1.54
CA THR A 81 0.14 -9.10 -0.81
C THR A 81 -1.36 -9.26 -0.52
N CYS A 82 -2.05 -8.17 -0.18
CA CYS A 82 -3.49 -8.22 0.03
C CYS A 82 -4.26 -8.54 -1.26
N LEU A 83 -3.86 -7.96 -2.39
CA LEU A 83 -4.50 -8.26 -3.68
C LEU A 83 -4.27 -9.71 -4.09
N LYS A 84 -3.05 -10.24 -3.97
CA LYS A 84 -2.78 -11.66 -4.25
C LYS A 84 -3.67 -12.59 -3.41
N ASN A 85 -3.89 -12.27 -2.14
CA ASN A 85 -4.83 -13.00 -1.30
C ASN A 85 -6.29 -12.85 -1.75
N ALA A 86 -6.67 -11.69 -2.32
CA ALA A 86 -7.99 -11.48 -2.93
C ALA A 86 -8.22 -12.44 -4.09
N MET A 87 -7.23 -12.55 -4.97
CA MET A 87 -7.26 -13.42 -6.14
C MET A 87 -7.33 -14.88 -5.75
N SER A 88 -6.50 -15.34 -4.81
CA SER A 88 -6.61 -16.72 -4.32
C SER A 88 -7.99 -17.01 -3.73
N ASN A 89 -8.61 -16.04 -3.04
CA ASN A 89 -9.99 -16.19 -2.55
C ASN A 89 -11.04 -16.18 -3.68
N ALA A 90 -10.75 -15.52 -4.81
CA ALA A 90 -11.59 -15.51 -6.00
C ALA A 90 -11.56 -16.86 -6.72
N ASP A 91 -10.35 -17.36 -6.93
CA ASP A 91 -10.08 -18.67 -7.55
C ASP A 91 -10.76 -19.78 -6.75
N LEU A 92 -10.62 -19.75 -5.42
CA LEU A 92 -11.27 -20.72 -4.52
C LEU A 92 -12.80 -20.70 -4.61
N LYS A 93 -13.39 -19.58 -5.02
CA LYS A 93 -14.84 -19.42 -5.19
C LYS A 93 -15.29 -19.63 -6.63
N GLY A 94 -14.37 -19.87 -7.58
CA GLY A 94 -14.67 -20.01 -9.00
C GLY A 94 -15.15 -18.72 -9.66
N LEU A 95 -14.76 -17.56 -9.13
CA LEU A 95 -15.09 -16.26 -9.72
C LEU A 95 -14.00 -15.86 -10.74
N ASP A 96 -14.42 -15.24 -11.83
CA ASP A 96 -13.51 -14.80 -12.89
C ASP A 96 -12.68 -13.58 -12.46
N VAL A 97 -11.38 -13.79 -12.20
CA VAL A 97 -10.44 -12.79 -11.66
C VAL A 97 -10.36 -11.51 -12.51
N ASP A 98 -10.53 -11.62 -13.82
CA ASP A 98 -10.34 -10.50 -14.75
C ASP A 98 -11.49 -9.49 -14.71
N SER A 99 -12.70 -9.95 -14.36
CA SER A 99 -13.89 -9.11 -14.20
C SER A 99 -14.08 -8.53 -12.79
N LEU A 100 -13.22 -8.89 -11.82
CA LEU A 100 -13.32 -8.35 -10.47
C LEU A 100 -12.99 -6.85 -10.44
N VAL A 101 -13.76 -6.11 -9.64
CA VAL A 101 -13.52 -4.69 -9.34
C VAL A 101 -13.36 -4.52 -7.83
N ILE A 102 -12.42 -3.66 -7.43
CA ILE A 102 -12.17 -3.36 -6.02
C ILE A 102 -13.13 -2.25 -5.58
N GLU A 103 -14.31 -2.64 -5.07
CA GLU A 103 -15.32 -1.68 -4.60
C GLU A 103 -14.89 -1.02 -3.28
N HIS A 104 -14.53 -1.84 -2.30
CA HIS A 104 -14.26 -1.38 -0.95
C HIS A 104 -12.84 -1.71 -0.51
N LEU A 105 -12.01 -0.67 -0.40
CA LEU A 105 -10.70 -0.74 0.22
C LEU A 105 -10.58 0.37 1.27
N GLN A 106 -10.43 -0.01 2.53
CA GLN A 106 -10.34 0.91 3.65
C GLN A 106 -9.07 0.67 4.46
N VAL A 107 -8.44 1.77 4.87
CA VAL A 107 -7.27 1.78 5.73
C VAL A 107 -7.60 2.56 7.00
N ASN A 108 -7.47 1.90 8.14
CA ASN A 108 -7.72 2.46 9.47
C ASN A 108 -6.42 2.54 10.27
N LYS A 109 -6.32 3.48 11.20
CA LYS A 109 -5.17 3.59 12.10
C LYS A 109 -5.18 2.42 13.10
N ALA A 110 -4.01 1.83 13.33
CA ALA A 110 -3.82 0.79 14.34
C ALA A 110 -3.21 1.38 15.62
N PRO A 111 -3.21 0.65 16.75
CA PRO A 111 -2.51 1.05 17.95
C PRO A 111 -1.04 1.40 17.66
N LYS A 112 -0.60 2.55 18.16
CA LYS A 112 0.78 3.03 17.94
C LYS A 112 1.75 2.23 18.81
N MET A 113 2.83 1.73 18.22
CA MET A 113 3.94 1.18 19.02
C MET A 113 4.75 2.34 19.56
N ARG A 114 5.08 2.28 20.85
CA ARG A 114 5.77 3.35 21.58
C ARG A 114 7.26 3.06 21.64
N HIS A 115 8.06 3.97 21.08
CA HIS A 115 9.50 4.03 21.27
C HIS A 115 9.89 5.41 21.81
N ARG A 116 11.15 5.56 22.21
CA ARG A 116 11.71 6.80 22.73
C ARG A 116 12.81 7.30 21.80
N THR A 117 12.90 8.62 21.65
CA THR A 117 14.05 9.29 21.03
C THR A 117 14.68 10.21 22.06
N TYR A 118 15.99 10.08 22.21
CA TYR A 118 16.78 10.97 23.05
C TYR A 118 17.18 12.19 22.24
N ARG A 119 17.04 13.37 22.85
CA ARG A 119 17.42 14.66 22.27
C ARG A 119 18.49 15.31 23.13
N ALA A 120 18.95 16.48 22.69
CA ALA A 120 19.93 17.27 23.43
C ALA A 120 19.47 17.54 24.87
N HIS A 121 20.44 17.73 25.77
CA HIS A 121 20.20 18.06 27.18
C HIS A 121 19.34 17.03 27.94
N GLY A 122 19.42 15.74 27.59
CA GLY A 122 18.71 14.68 28.32
C GLY A 122 17.20 14.64 28.10
N GLN A 123 16.68 15.39 27.12
CA GLN A 123 15.26 15.38 26.79
C GLN A 123 14.83 14.04 26.14
N ILE A 124 13.71 13.49 26.60
CA ILE A 124 13.14 12.24 26.08
C ILE A 124 11.83 12.54 25.37
N ASN A 125 11.79 12.31 24.05
CA ASN A 125 10.61 12.53 23.21
C ASN A 125 10.03 11.20 22.69
N PRO A 126 8.71 11.14 22.46
CA PRO A 126 8.07 9.96 21.90
C PRO A 126 8.49 9.77 20.44
N HIS A 127 8.87 8.53 20.09
CA HIS A 127 9.02 8.09 18.72
C HIS A 127 8.03 6.96 18.47
N THR A 128 6.87 7.31 17.93
CA THR A 128 5.77 6.36 17.77
C THR A 128 5.66 5.88 16.34
N SER A 129 5.43 4.59 16.15
CA SER A 129 5.04 4.06 14.84
C SER A 129 3.61 4.46 14.50
N SER A 130 3.33 4.59 13.20
CA SER A 130 1.98 4.88 12.67
C SER A 130 1.47 3.68 11.89
N CYS A 131 1.25 2.57 12.60
CA CYS A 131 0.73 1.32 12.03
C CYS A 131 -0.70 1.49 11.49
N CYS A 132 -1.09 0.60 10.58
CA CYS A 132 -2.44 0.60 10.02
C CYS A 132 -3.10 -0.79 10.03
N THR A 133 -4.41 -0.79 9.85
CA THR A 133 -5.22 -1.97 9.59
C THR A 133 -5.89 -1.78 8.23
N LEU A 134 -5.82 -2.78 7.36
CA LEU A 134 -6.40 -2.76 6.03
C LEU A 134 -7.57 -3.73 5.98
N THR A 135 -8.69 -3.26 5.44
CA THR A 135 -9.93 -4.03 5.31
C THR A 135 -10.48 -3.85 3.89
N SER A 136 -10.67 -4.97 3.20
CA SER A 136 -11.37 -5.05 1.91
C SER A 136 -12.60 -5.93 2.08
N HIS A 137 -13.72 -5.56 1.46
CA HIS A 137 -14.96 -6.36 1.45
C HIS A 137 -15.34 -6.77 0.04
#